data_AF-A0A645I5E6-F1
#
_entry.id   AF-A0A645I5E6-F1
#
_cell.length_a   1.000
_cell.length_b   1.000
_cell.length_c   1.000
_cell.angle_alpha   90.00
_cell.angle_beta   90.00
_cell.angle_gamma   90.00
#
_symmetry.space_group_name_H-M   'P 1'
#
loop_
_entity.id
_entity.type
_entity.pdbx_description
1 polymer ?
#
loop_
_entity_poly.entity_id
_entity_poly.type
_entity_poly.pdbx_seq_one_letter_code
_entity_poly.pdbx_strand_id
1 'polypeptide(L)'
;MVIYNLARCGGFGKGLLTALDKSSGEEIWRLELPNYSWSSPVDVYTKDGDGYLILCDSSGRMYLIDGLTGWVLDNIDLGANVEGSPAVFENMAVVGTRGQKIFGIIIR
;
A
#
# COMPACT_ATOMS: atom_id res chain seq x y z
N MET A 1 -3.20 -15.74 -3.04
CA MET A 1 -3.31 -14.98 -1.79
C MET A 1 -4.36 -13.89 -1.85
N VAL A 2 -4.85 -13.45 -0.70
CA VAL A 2 -5.71 -12.27 -0.51
C VAL A 2 -4.90 -11.23 0.27
N ILE A 3 -4.81 -10.00 -0.24
CA ILE A 3 -4.17 -8.88 0.45
C ILE A 3 -5.23 -8.12 1.25
N TYR A 4 -4.93 -7.80 2.50
CA TYR A 4 -5.84 -7.04 3.36
C TYR A 4 -5.11 -6.02 4.24
N ASN A 5 -5.61 -4.78 4.22
CA ASN A 5 -5.14 -3.68 5.06
C ASN A 5 -5.98 -3.61 6.35
N LEU A 6 -5.33 -3.51 7.50
CA LEU A 6 -5.93 -3.17 8.78
C LEU A 6 -5.36 -1.86 9.35
N ALA A 7 -6.23 -0.85 9.45
CA ALA A 7 -5.94 0.38 10.16
C ALA A 7 -5.96 0.17 11.69
N ARG A 8 -5.04 0.81 12.42
CA ARG A 8 -5.01 0.83 13.89
C ARG A 8 -4.91 -0.55 14.54
N CYS A 9 -4.22 -1.48 13.86
CA CYS A 9 -3.93 -2.81 14.39
C CYS A 9 -2.65 -2.76 15.24
N GLY A 10 -2.69 -3.29 16.47
CA GLY A 10 -1.52 -3.29 17.37
C GLY A 10 -1.20 -1.93 18.02
N GLY A 11 -2.05 -0.92 17.83
CA GLY A 11 -1.93 0.40 18.46
C GLY A 11 -2.62 1.51 17.66
N PHE A 12 -2.91 2.65 18.30
CA PHE A 12 -3.66 3.76 17.68
C PHE A 12 -2.99 4.33 16.42
N GLY A 13 -1.66 4.39 16.41
CA GLY A 13 -0.88 4.90 15.28
C GLY A 13 -0.42 3.83 14.29
N LYS A 14 -0.65 2.54 14.55
CA LYS A 14 -0.02 1.44 13.79
C LYS A 14 -0.94 0.85 12.74
N GLY A 15 -0.39 0.38 11.63
CA GLY A 15 -1.12 -0.36 10.60
C GLY A 15 -0.57 -1.76 10.42
N LEU A 16 -1.36 -2.62 9.79
CA LEU A 16 -0.93 -3.94 9.36
C LEU A 16 -1.41 -4.18 7.94
N LEU A 17 -0.51 -4.58 7.05
CA LEU A 17 -0.85 -5.16 5.76
C LEU A 17 -0.53 -6.66 5.83
N THR A 18 -1.45 -7.52 5.42
CA THR A 18 -1.24 -8.97 5.47
C THR A 18 -1.66 -9.63 4.17
N ALA A 19 -1.01 -10.73 3.84
CA ALA A 19 -1.44 -11.64 2.80
C ALA A 19 -1.87 -12.97 3.42
N LEU A 20 -3.05 -13.44 3.00
CA LEU A 20 -3.61 -14.71 3.44
C LEU A 20 -3.65 -15.69 2.27
N ASP A 21 -3.46 -16.98 2.54
CA ASP A 21 -3.78 -18.02 1.57
C ASP A 21 -5.28 -18.00 1.25
N LYS A 22 -5.62 -18.16 -0.04
CA LYS A 22 -7.02 -18.06 -0.50
C LYS A 22 -7.86 -19.24 -0.02
N SER A 23 -7.25 -20.39 0.24
CA SER A 23 -7.94 -21.64 0.53
C SER A 23 -7.99 -21.90 2.03
N SER A 24 -6.87 -21.76 2.73
CA SER A 24 -6.78 -22.01 4.18
C SER A 24 -7.08 -20.79 5.03
N GLY A 25 -6.91 -19.57 4.49
CA GLY A 25 -6.98 -18.33 5.26
C GLY A 25 -5.78 -18.11 6.19
N GLU A 26 -4.76 -18.98 6.13
CA GLU A 26 -3.53 -18.83 6.91
C GLU A 26 -2.71 -17.66 6.39
N GLU A 27 -1.99 -17.00 7.30
CA GLU A 27 -1.12 -15.88 6.94
C GLU A 27 0.12 -16.38 6.18
N ILE A 28 0.35 -15.80 5.01
CA ILE A 28 1.55 -16.04 4.19
C ILE A 28 2.65 -15.07 4.61
N TRP A 29 2.32 -13.79 4.70
CA TRP A 29 3.22 -12.75 5.17
C TRP A 29 2.45 -11.61 5.83
N ARG A 30 3.15 -10.83 6.65
CA ARG A 30 2.65 -9.58 7.21
C ARG A 30 3.70 -8.48 7.19
N LEU A 31 3.22 -7.25 7.05
CA LEU A 31 3.98 -6.02 7.12
C LEU A 31 3.36 -5.09 8.17
N GLU A 32 4.06 -4.89 9.27
CA GLU A 32 3.72 -3.85 10.24
C GLU A 32 4.07 -2.48 9.67
N LEU A 33 3.09 -1.59 9.62
CA LEU A 33 3.26 -0.24 9.11
C LEU A 33 3.57 0.72 10.27
N PRO A 34 4.54 1.63 10.09
CA PRO A 34 4.90 2.61 11.12
C PRO A 34 3.75 3.58 11.40
N ASN A 35 2.93 3.86 10.40
CA ASN A 35 1.69 4.60 10.50
C ASN A 35 0.54 3.78 9.91
N TYR A 36 -0.64 3.93 10.47
CA TYR A 36 -1.82 3.25 9.96
C TYR A 36 -2.24 3.78 8.58
N SER A 37 -2.89 2.93 7.78
CA SER A 37 -3.45 3.32 6.49
C SER A 37 -4.97 3.35 6.55
N TRP A 38 -5.59 4.47 6.16
CA TRP A 38 -7.01 4.51 5.81
C TRP A 38 -7.26 4.05 4.36
N SER A 39 -6.26 4.20 3.49
CA SER A 39 -6.35 3.91 2.07
C SER A 39 -6.36 2.40 1.80
N SER A 40 -7.09 1.96 0.78
CA SER A 40 -6.93 0.58 0.29
C SER A 40 -5.64 0.47 -0.53
N PRO A 41 -4.89 -0.65 -0.43
CA PRO A 41 -3.81 -0.90 -1.38
C PRO A 41 -4.37 -1.11 -2.79
N VAL A 42 -3.51 -0.96 -3.79
CA VAL A 42 -3.80 -1.37 -5.16
C VAL A 42 -2.69 -2.28 -5.67
N ASP A 43 -3.11 -3.39 -6.26
CA ASP A 43 -2.21 -4.37 -6.88
C ASP A 43 -1.83 -3.86 -8.28
N VAL A 44 -0.53 -3.90 -8.60
CA VAL A 44 0.00 -3.53 -9.92
C VAL A 44 0.88 -4.66 -10.44
N TYR A 45 0.84 -4.91 -11.75
CA TYR A 45 1.54 -6.03 -12.35
C TYR A 45 2.45 -5.57 -13.50
N THR A 46 3.64 -6.14 -13.59
CA THR A 46 4.48 -6.02 -14.79
C THR A 46 3.87 -6.84 -15.93
N LYS A 47 4.36 -6.62 -17.15
CA LYS A 47 3.98 -7.44 -18.30
C LYS A 47 4.37 -8.91 -18.15
N ASP A 48 5.42 -9.18 -17.38
CA ASP A 48 5.94 -10.52 -17.12
C ASP A 48 5.18 -11.22 -15.97
N GLY A 49 4.28 -10.51 -15.29
CA GLY A 49 3.38 -11.06 -14.27
C GLY A 49 3.85 -10.85 -12.83
N ASP A 50 4.95 -10.13 -12.61
CA ASP A 50 5.41 -9.78 -11.26
C ASP A 50 4.41 -8.82 -10.62
N GLY A 51 3.97 -9.15 -9.40
CA GLY A 51 2.96 -8.40 -8.66
C GLY A 51 3.57 -7.54 -7.56
N TYR A 52 3.13 -6.28 -7.50
CA TYR A 52 3.51 -5.31 -6.48
C TYR A 52 2.26 -4.66 -5.89
N LEU A 53 2.41 -4.04 -4.73
CA LEU A 53 1.35 -3.31 -4.06
C LEU A 53 1.77 -1.86 -3.88
N ILE A 54 0.83 -0.95 -4.13
CA ILE A 54 0.94 0.44 -3.71
C ILE A 54 0.01 0.65 -2.52
N LEU A 55 0.53 1.22 -1.45
CA LEU A 55 -0.24 1.58 -0.25
C LEU A 55 0.21 2.95 0.25
N CYS A 56 -0.72 3.77 0.73
CA CYS A 56 -0.39 5.05 1.35
C CYS A 56 -0.82 5.09 2.82
N ASP A 57 -0.06 5.74 3.69
CA ASP A 57 -0.37 5.83 5.12
C ASP A 57 -0.82 7.22 5.59
N SER A 58 -1.24 7.27 6.85
CA SER A 58 -1.75 8.49 7.48
C SER A 58 -0.68 9.57 7.71
N SER A 59 0.60 9.22 7.60
CA SER A 59 1.71 10.20 7.68
C SER A 59 2.02 10.84 6.33
N GLY A 60 1.45 10.31 5.24
CA GLY A 60 1.70 10.78 3.89
C GLY A 60 2.78 10.02 3.16
N ARG A 61 3.21 8.84 3.65
CA ARG A 61 4.09 7.97 2.88
C ARG A 61 3.31 7.13 1.89
N MET A 62 3.85 6.97 0.69
CA MET A 62 3.43 5.99 -0.31
C MET A 62 4.51 4.92 -0.42
N TYR A 63 4.12 3.66 -0.29
CA TYR A 63 4.99 2.50 -0.32
C TYR A 63 4.81 1.72 -1.61
N LEU A 64 5.91 1.24 -2.18
CA LEU A 64 5.95 0.16 -3.16
C LEU A 64 6.38 -1.11 -2.44
N ILE A 65 5.56 -2.15 -2.52
CA ILE A 65 5.73 -3.39 -1.75
C ILE A 65 5.74 -4.57 -2.72
N ASP A 66 6.65 -5.50 -2.51
CA ASP A 66 6.69 -6.77 -3.23
C ASP A 66 5.46 -7.62 -2.85
N GLY A 67 4.65 -8.01 -3.84
CA GLY A 67 3.39 -8.70 -3.60
C GLY A 67 3.55 -10.13 -3.07
N LEU A 68 4.69 -10.79 -3.32
CA LEU A 68 4.93 -12.16 -2.90
C LEU A 68 5.48 -12.26 -1.48
N THR A 69 6.31 -11.30 -1.08
CA THR A 69 7.05 -11.32 0.18
C THR A 69 6.54 -10.33 1.22
N GLY A 70 5.80 -9.30 0.79
CA GLY A 70 5.36 -8.20 1.65
C GLY A 70 6.49 -7.21 2.01
N TRP A 71 7.65 -7.31 1.37
CA TRP A 71 8.77 -6.41 1.63
C TRP A 71 8.56 -5.05 0.98
N VAL A 72 8.86 -3.99 1.74
CA VAL A 72 8.89 -2.62 1.19
C VAL A 72 10.12 -2.49 0.29
N LEU A 73 9.88 -2.27 -1.00
CA LEU A 73 10.93 -2.07 -2.00
C LEU A 73 11.35 -0.61 -2.09
N ASP A 74 10.39 0.31 -2.00
CA ASP A 74 10.63 1.75 -2.00
C ASP A 74 9.51 2.50 -1.27
N ASN A 75 9.77 3.75 -0.89
CA ASN A 75 8.76 4.66 -0.36
C ASN A 75 9.11 6.13 -0.62
N ILE A 76 8.08 6.94 -0.79
CA ILE A 76 8.19 8.39 -0.97
C ILE A 76 7.30 9.13 0.02
N ASP A 77 7.68 10.36 0.35
CA ASP A 77 6.89 11.28 1.17
C ASP A 77 6.06 12.22 0.28
N LEU A 78 4.73 12.16 0.43
CA LEU A 78 3.77 13.02 -0.26
C LEU A 78 3.42 14.28 0.56
N GLY A 79 4.00 14.43 1.75
CA GLY A 79 3.98 15.61 2.59
C GLY A 79 2.71 15.81 3.42
N ALA A 80 1.71 14.93 3.28
CA ALA A 80 0.47 14.99 4.06
C ALA A 80 -0.30 13.66 4.02
N ASN A 81 -1.12 13.44 5.05
CA ASN A 81 -2.03 12.29 5.21
C ASN A 81 -2.76 11.92 3.90
N VAL A 82 -2.73 10.64 3.55
CA VAL A 82 -3.47 10.04 2.45
C VAL A 82 -4.58 9.15 3.00
N GLU A 83 -5.83 9.50 2.67
CA GLU A 83 -7.00 8.69 3.03
C GLU A 83 -7.69 8.06 1.83
N GLY A 84 -7.58 8.68 0.66
CA GLY A 84 -8.08 8.11 -0.58
C GLY A 84 -7.19 6.96 -1.06
N SER A 85 -7.81 5.90 -1.55
CA SER A 85 -7.09 4.82 -2.21
C SER A 85 -6.38 5.32 -3.48
N PRO A 86 -5.13 4.90 -3.75
CA PRO A 86 -4.45 5.21 -5.01
C PRO A 86 -5.25 4.68 -6.21
N ALA A 87 -5.26 5.44 -7.30
CA ALA A 87 -5.76 4.97 -8.59
C ALA A 87 -4.58 4.74 -9.52
N VAL A 88 -4.54 3.59 -10.21
CA VAL A 88 -3.44 3.27 -11.12
C VAL A 88 -3.98 3.02 -12.53
N PHE A 89 -3.30 3.60 -13.52
CA PHE A 89 -3.49 3.28 -14.92
C PHE A 89 -2.11 3.17 -15.58
N GLU A 90 -1.88 2.03 -16.25
CA GLU A 90 -0.55 1.65 -16.75
C GLU A 90 0.51 1.77 -15.65
N ASN A 91 1.51 2.64 -15.81
CA ASN A 91 2.56 2.88 -14.83
C ASN A 91 2.39 4.19 -14.07
N MET A 92 1.20 4.81 -14.11
CA MET A 92 0.91 6.04 -13.39
C MET A 92 -0.01 5.75 -12.20
N ALA A 93 0.47 6.05 -10.99
CA ALA A 93 -0.36 6.15 -9.79
C ALA A 93 -0.80 7.59 -9.56
N VAL A 94 -2.07 7.80 -9.24
CA VAL A 94 -2.64 9.09 -8.86
C VAL A 94 -3.09 9.02 -7.40
N VAL A 95 -2.57 9.95 -6.58
CA VAL A 95 -2.83 9.98 -5.13
C VAL A 95 -3.23 11.38 -4.69
N GLY A 96 -4.38 11.48 -4.02
CA GLY A 96 -4.84 12.71 -3.37
C GLY A 96 -4.40 12.76 -1.91
N THR A 97 -3.94 13.92 -1.45
CA THR A 97 -3.51 14.13 -0.06
C THR A 97 -4.39 15.16 0.66
N ARG A 98 -4.46 15.10 1.99
CA ARG A 98 -5.04 16.19 2.81
C ARG A 98 -4.22 17.48 2.75
N GLY A 99 -3.03 17.46 2.14
CA GLY A 99 -2.21 18.64 1.85
C GLY A 99 -2.72 19.46 0.66
N GLN A 100 -3.95 19.22 0.20
CA GLN A 100 -4.59 19.90 -0.93
C GLN A 100 -3.81 19.74 -2.24
N LYS A 101 -3.15 18.59 -2.40
CA LYS A 101 -2.38 18.23 -3.60
C LYS A 101 -2.82 16.88 -4.14
N ILE A 102 -2.79 16.76 -5.45
CA ILE A 102 -2.89 15.51 -6.19
C ILE A 102 -1.53 15.26 -6.83
N PHE A 103 -0.98 14.07 -6.61
CA PHE A 103 0.29 13.64 -7.17
C PHE A 103 0.05 12.63 -8.27
N GLY A 104 0.81 12.76 -9.37
CA GLY A 104 1.03 11.70 -10.34
C GLY A 104 2.41 11.12 -10.11
N ILE A 105 2.49 9.81 -9.89
CA ILE A 105 3.72 9.08 -9.59
C ILE A 105 3.93 8.01 -10.65
N ILE A 106 5.08 8.06 -11.33
CA ILE A 106 5.46 7.04 -12.31
C ILE A 106 6.11 5.87 -11.58
N ILE A 107 5.53 4.69 -11.72
CA ILE A 107 6.06 3.42 -11.23
C ILE A 107 7.05 2.90 -12.28
N ARG A 108 8.26 2.49 -11.88
CA ARG A 108 9.33 2.02 -12.76
C ARG A 108 10.05 0.83 -12.18
#